data_AF-A0A814AEV2-F1
#
_entry.id   AF-A0A814AEV2-F1
#
_cell.length_a   1.000
_cell.length_b   1.000
_cell.length_c   1.000
_cell.angle_alpha   90.00
_cell.angle_beta   90.00
_cell.angle_gamma   90.00
#
_symmetry.space_group_name_H-M   'P 1'
#
loop_
_entity.id
_entity.type
_entity.pdbx_description
1 polymer ?
#
loop_
_entity_poly.entity_id
_entity_poly.type
_entity_poly.pdbx_seq_one_letter_code
_entity_poly.pdbx_strand_id
1 'polypeptide(L)'
;MIIPNLSLNKQPTRTKTNWICLNQNFLSLSTKDCKRFVQRDFDQMDREISQAEKNLKENVKKLYDAEKKPEIKGLGLKSLSREERNEFDDLLQPYI
;
A
#
# COMPACT_ATOMS: atom_id res chain seq x y z
N MET A 1 23.03 52.40 -27.15
CA MET A 1 22.80 52.16 -25.72
C MET A 1 21.43 51.49 -25.57
N ILE A 2 21.47 50.23 -25.10
CA ILE A 2 20.48 49.51 -24.27
C ILE A 2 19.04 49.34 -24.81
N ILE A 3 18.78 48.15 -25.36
CA ILE A 3 17.47 47.49 -25.27
C ILE A 3 17.47 46.74 -23.92
N PRO A 4 16.64 47.08 -22.92
CA PRO A 4 16.53 46.27 -21.72
C PRO A 4 15.67 45.04 -22.02
N ASN A 5 16.32 43.90 -21.84
CA ASN A 5 15.83 42.53 -21.90
C ASN A 5 14.39 42.32 -21.42
N LEU A 6 13.64 41.60 -22.25
CA LEU A 6 12.51 40.77 -21.88
C LEU A 6 12.99 39.65 -20.93
N SER A 7 13.03 39.92 -19.63
CA SER A 7 13.28 38.89 -18.63
C SER A 7 12.03 38.06 -18.39
N LEU A 8 11.82 37.03 -19.23
CA LEU A 8 11.00 35.88 -18.84
C LEU A 8 11.77 35.10 -17.76
N ASN A 9 11.70 35.56 -16.51
CA ASN A 9 12.20 34.80 -15.37
C ASN A 9 11.20 33.68 -15.05
N LYS A 10 11.15 32.65 -15.90
CA LYS A 10 10.61 31.35 -15.53
C LYS A 10 11.59 30.76 -14.52
N GLN A 11 11.34 31.04 -13.24
CA GLN A 11 12.01 30.33 -12.15
C GLN A 11 11.83 28.82 -12.41
N PRO A 12 12.90 28.01 -12.40
CA PRO A 12 12.72 26.57 -12.50
C PRO A 12 11.92 26.15 -11.29
N THR A 13 10.71 25.65 -11.50
CA THR A 13 9.88 25.05 -10.46
C THR A 13 10.73 23.98 -9.79
N ARG A 14 11.24 24.27 -8.59
CA ARG A 14 12.16 23.38 -7.86
C ARG A 14 11.37 22.12 -7.51
N THR A 15 11.42 21.11 -8.37
CA THR A 15 10.77 19.82 -8.13
C THR A 15 11.36 19.25 -6.86
N LYS A 16 10.52 19.08 -5.83
CA LYS A 16 10.94 18.45 -4.57
C LYS A 16 11.38 17.02 -4.88
N THR A 17 12.62 16.71 -4.55
CA THR A 17 13.24 15.40 -4.71
C THR A 17 13.41 14.79 -3.31
N ASN A 18 12.98 13.55 -3.14
CA ASN A 18 13.12 12.79 -1.91
C ASN A 18 14.18 11.70 -2.10
N TRP A 19 14.81 11.29 -1.01
CA TRP A 19 15.75 10.18 -1.00
C TRP A 19 15.08 8.95 -0.44
N ILE A 20 15.17 7.83 -1.15
CA ILE A 20 14.70 6.51 -0.71
C ILE A 20 15.93 5.66 -0.46
N CYS A 21 15.97 4.99 0.70
CA CYS A 21 16.99 3.99 1.01
C CYS A 21 16.52 2.63 0.52
N LEU A 22 17.32 2.00 -0.34
CA LEU A 22 17.13 0.63 -0.81
C LEU A 22 18.38 -0.16 -0.46
N ASN A 23 18.29 -0.96 0.60
CA ASN A 23 19.41 -1.70 1.18
C ASN A 23 20.57 -0.76 1.59
N GLN A 24 21.69 -0.82 0.86
CA GLN A 24 22.89 -0.02 1.11
C GLN A 24 22.98 1.21 0.18
N ASN A 25 21.99 1.41 -0.69
CA ASN A 25 21.99 2.44 -1.72
C ASN A 25 20.91 3.49 -1.44
N PHE A 26 21.18 4.74 -1.82
CA PHE A 26 20.22 5.84 -1.74
C PHE A 26 19.88 6.32 -3.15
N LEU A 27 18.59 6.33 -3.47
CA LEU A 27 18.09 6.82 -4.75
C LEU A 27 17.34 8.12 -4.53
N SER A 28 17.67 9.15 -5.33
CA SER A 28 16.88 10.38 -5.36
C SER A 28 15.77 10.25 -6.39
N LEU A 29 14.53 10.47 -5.96
CA LEU A 29 13.33 10.37 -6.80
C LEU A 29 12.46 11.61 -6.60
N SER A 30 11.67 11.96 -7.63
CA SER A 30 10.67 13.01 -7.46
C SER A 30 9.64 12.59 -6.40
N THR A 31 9.00 13.54 -5.74
CA THR A 31 7.93 13.23 -4.77
C THR A 31 6.82 12.36 -5.36
N LYS A 32 6.50 12.53 -6.66
CA LYS A 32 5.48 11.73 -7.33
C LYS A 32 5.91 10.27 -7.49
N ASP A 33 7.16 10.06 -7.89
CA ASP A 33 7.69 8.71 -8.11
C ASP A 33 7.90 7.98 -6.79
N CYS A 34 8.37 8.70 -5.76
CA CYS A 34 8.47 8.16 -4.40
C CYS A 34 7.12 7.69 -3.86
N LYS A 35 6.05 8.49 -4.05
CA LYS A 35 4.70 8.10 -3.62
C LYS A 35 4.19 6.87 -4.38
N ARG A 36 4.43 6.81 -5.69
CA ARG A 36 4.06 5.64 -6.52
C ARG A 36 4.83 4.39 -6.13
N PHE A 37 6.12 4.52 -5.82
CA PHE A 37 6.97 3.43 -5.37
C PHE A 37 6.43 2.82 -4.08
N VAL A 38 6.24 3.66 -3.05
CA VAL A 38 5.70 3.23 -1.76
C VAL A 38 4.30 2.60 -1.90
N GLN A 39 3.41 3.21 -2.71
CA GLN A 39 2.07 2.66 -2.93
C GLN A 39 2.12 1.27 -3.56
N ARG A 40 2.97 1.07 -4.57
CA ARG A 40 3.12 -0.23 -5.24
C ARG A 40 3.60 -1.31 -4.26
N ASP A 41 4.55 -0.97 -3.39
CA ASP A 41 5.08 -1.89 -2.39
C ASP A 41 3.99 -2.32 -1.40
N PHE A 42 3.17 -1.37 -0.92
CA PHE A 42 2.01 -1.69 -0.10
C PHE A 42 1.02 -2.61 -0.82
N ASP A 43 0.66 -2.28 -2.07
CA ASP A 43 -0.28 -3.10 -2.84
C ASP A 43 0.26 -4.52 -3.09
N GLN A 44 1.58 -4.67 -3.23
CA GLN A 44 2.22 -5.98 -3.39
C GLN A 44 2.18 -6.78 -2.09
N MET A 45 2.52 -6.15 -0.95
CA MET A 45 2.44 -6.81 0.36
C MET A 45 1.01 -7.28 0.66
N ASP A 46 -0.01 -6.47 0.37
CA ASP A 46 -1.41 -6.85 0.57
C ASP A 46 -1.81 -8.08 -0.27
N ARG A 47 -1.32 -8.16 -1.52
CA ARG A 47 -1.52 -9.35 -2.37
C ARG A 47 -0.83 -10.59 -1.80
N GLU A 48 0.40 -10.45 -1.34
CA GLU A 48 1.17 -11.56 -0.77
C GLU A 48 0.54 -12.08 0.52
N ILE A 49 0.09 -11.18 1.42
CA ILE A 49 -0.65 -11.53 2.64
C ILE A 49 -1.94 -12.29 2.28
N SER A 50 -2.73 -11.75 1.36
CA SER A 50 -4.00 -12.37 0.95
C SER A 50 -3.79 -13.76 0.36
N GLN A 51 -2.74 -13.94 -0.45
CA GLN A 51 -2.40 -15.24 -1.02
C GLN A 51 -1.92 -16.22 0.05
N ALA A 52 -1.09 -15.76 0.99
CA ALA A 52 -0.61 -16.57 2.10
C ALA A 52 -1.77 -17.07 2.98
N GLU A 53 -2.71 -16.19 3.32
CA GLU A 53 -3.92 -16.55 4.07
C GLU A 53 -4.75 -17.61 3.34
N LYS A 54 -4.97 -17.43 2.03
CA LYS A 54 -5.73 -18.38 1.22
C LYS A 54 -5.06 -19.75 1.22
N ASN A 55 -3.76 -19.79 0.96
CA ASN A 55 -2.99 -21.03 0.91
C ASN A 55 -3.00 -21.74 2.29
N LEU A 56 -2.86 -20.97 3.38
CA LEU A 56 -2.91 -21.52 4.72
C LEU A 56 -4.28 -22.14 5.04
N LYS A 57 -5.37 -21.44 4.71
CA LYS A 57 -6.74 -21.94 4.89
C LYS A 57 -6.97 -23.24 4.12
N GLU A 58 -6.54 -23.30 2.86
CA GLU A 58 -6.65 -24.52 2.04
C GLU A 58 -5.84 -25.68 2.61
N ASN A 59 -4.60 -25.44 3.05
CA ASN A 59 -3.74 -26.47 3.62
C ASN A 59 -4.28 -27.00 4.95
N VAL A 60 -4.74 -26.10 5.82
CA VAL A 60 -5.37 -26.48 7.10
C VAL A 60 -6.63 -27.29 6.87
N LYS A 61 -7.47 -26.90 5.90
CA LYS A 61 -8.67 -27.68 5.53
C LYS A 61 -8.31 -29.10 5.09
N LYS A 62 -7.34 -29.25 4.18
CA LYS A 62 -6.87 -30.57 3.71
C LYS A 62 -6.37 -31.45 4.85
N LEU A 63 -5.65 -30.88 5.81
CA LEU A 63 -5.16 -31.61 6.99
C LEU A 63 -6.32 -32.08 7.87
N TYR A 64 -7.31 -31.22 8.12
CA TYR A 64 -8.49 -31.59 8.91
C TYR A 64 -9.31 -32.71 8.26
N ASP A 65 -9.49 -32.63 6.94
CA ASP A 65 -10.16 -33.68 6.16
C ASP A 65 -9.41 -35.03 6.26
N ALA A 66 -8.08 -35.00 6.16
CA ALA A 66 -7.23 -36.19 6.31
C ALA A 66 -7.29 -36.79 7.73
N GLU A 67 -7.38 -35.95 8.76
CA GLU A 67 -7.51 -36.35 10.16
C GLU A 67 -8.94 -36.73 10.56
N LYS A 68 -9.91 -36.67 9.62
CA LYS A 68 -11.36 -36.87 9.86
C LYS A 68 -11.90 -35.98 10.99
N LYS A 69 -11.31 -34.80 11.17
CA LYS A 69 -11.77 -33.81 12.14
C LYS A 69 -12.94 -33.01 11.54
N PRO A 70 -13.88 -32.53 12.37
CA PRO A 70 -14.96 -31.67 11.89
C PRO A 70 -14.38 -30.40 11.25
N GLU A 71 -15.01 -29.93 10.17
CA GLU A 71 -14.57 -28.73 9.44
C GLU A 71 -14.43 -27.53 10.40
N ILE A 72 -13.32 -26.80 10.29
CA ILE A 72 -13.08 -25.61 11.11
C ILE A 72 -14.12 -24.55 10.72
N LYS A 73 -15.15 -24.40 11.55
CA LYS A 73 -16.08 -23.27 11.49
C LYS A 73 -15.43 -22.04 12.11
N GLY A 74 -14.45 -21.47 11.42
CA GLY A 74 -14.01 -20.11 11.69
C GLY A 74 -14.97 -19.13 11.02
N LEU A 75 -15.36 -18.06 11.71
CA LEU A 75 -15.85 -16.87 11.01
C LEU A 75 -14.74 -16.54 10.00
N GLY A 76 -15.04 -16.60 8.71
CA GLY A 76 -14.08 -16.35 7.63
C GLY A 76 -13.68 -14.88 7.57
N LEU A 77 -13.31 -14.30 8.70
CA LEU A 77 -12.88 -12.93 8.89
C LEU A 77 -11.67 -12.74 7.96
N LYS A 78 -11.92 -11.97 6.91
CA LYS A 78 -10.89 -11.37 6.09
C LYS A 78 -10.48 -10.08 6.80
N SER A 79 -9.22 -9.70 6.67
CA SER A 79 -8.83 -8.33 7.03
C SER A 79 -9.72 -7.36 6.26
N LEU A 80 -10.29 -6.36 6.95
CA LEU A 80 -11.08 -5.30 6.31
C LEU A 80 -10.21 -4.65 5.23
N SER A 81 -10.73 -4.62 4.00
CA SER A 81 -10.14 -3.82 2.92
C SER A 81 -10.08 -2.35 3.34
N ARG A 82 -9.25 -1.55 2.65
CA ARG A 82 -9.09 -0.13 3.00
C ARG A 82 -10.42 0.62 2.85
N GLU A 83 -11.22 0.23 1.88
CA GLU A 83 -12.57 0.74 1.63
C GLU A 83 -13.51 0.37 2.78
N GLU A 84 -13.61 -0.92 3.13
CA GLU A 84 -14.47 -1.40 4.23
C GLU A 84 -14.03 -0.84 5.59
N ARG A 85 -12.74 -0.58 5.78
CA ARG A 85 -12.20 0.02 7.01
C ARG A 85 -12.58 1.49 7.14
N ASN A 86 -12.54 2.25 6.04
CA ASN A 86 -13.00 3.63 6.03
C ASN A 86 -14.52 3.71 6.24
N GLU A 87 -15.30 2.83 5.61
CA GLU A 87 -16.75 2.73 5.83
C GLU A 87 -17.08 2.36 7.27
N PHE A 88 -16.30 1.46 7.88
CA PHE A 88 -16.42 1.09 9.28
C PHE A 88 -16.08 2.26 10.22
N ASP A 89 -15.04 3.03 9.92
CA ASP A 89 -14.67 4.22 10.69
C ASP A 89 -15.75 5.31 10.59
N ASP A 90 -16.34 5.54 9.40
CA ASP A 90 -17.46 6.47 9.21
C ASP A 90 -18.74 6.01 9.96
N LEU A 91 -18.97 4.70 10.06
CA LEU A 91 -20.10 4.12 10.80
C LEU A 91 -19.95 4.26 12.33
N LEU A 92 -18.72 4.31 12.84
CA LEU A 92 -18.41 4.42 14.26
C LEU A 92 -18.26 5.87 14.77
N GLN A 93 -18.09 6.85 13.88
CA GLN A 93 -18.03 8.28 14.22
C GLN A 93 -19.20 8.82 15.08
N PRO A 94 -20.45 8.30 15.03
CA PRO A 94 -21.52 8.79 15.91
C PRO A 94 -21.42 8.31 17.37
N TYR A 95 -20.53 7.36 17.67
CA TYR A 95 -20.44 6.69 18.97
C TYR A 95 -19.10 6.92 19.71
N ILE A 96 -18.26 7.85 19.22
CA ILE A 96 -17.02 8.31 19.87
C ILE A 96 -17.13 9.81 20.18
#